data_AF-A0A1N6WPR7-F1
#
_entry.id   AF-A0A1N6WPR7-F1
#
_cell.length_a   1.000
_cell.length_b   1.000
_cell.length_c   1.000
_cell.angle_alpha   90.00
_cell.angle_beta   90.00
_cell.angle_gamma   90.00
#
_symmetry.space_group_name_H-M   'P 1'
#
loop_
_entity.id
_entity.type
_entity.pdbx_description
1 polymer ?
#
loop_
_entity_poly.entity_id
_entity_poly.type
_entity_poly.pdbx_seq_one_letter_code
_entity_poly.pdbx_strand_id
1 'polypeptide(L)' 'MSYMNKFGAEDLDYLLHHDEGLKCWQTDYRLLRERDEEYDTLMWLGGMIDFKNLCELDKPKQLPRQRPLFT' A
#
# COMPACT_ATOMS: atom_id res chain seq x y z
N MET A 1 34.01 -7.18 -1.14
CA MET A 1 32.63 -7.71 -1.25
C MET A 1 31.87 -6.84 -2.23
N SER A 2 31.10 -7.43 -3.15
CA SER A 2 30.19 -6.68 -4.04
C SER A 2 28.99 -6.17 -3.24
N TYR A 3 28.49 -4.96 -3.53
CA TYR A 3 27.28 -4.43 -2.88
C TYR A 3 26.05 -5.28 -3.21
N MET A 4 26.05 -5.96 -4.35
CA MET A 4 24.98 -6.86 -4.76
C MET A 4 24.82 -8.08 -3.85
N ASN A 5 25.84 -8.43 -3.08
CA ASN A 5 25.74 -9.51 -2.09
C ASN A 5 24.80 -9.15 -0.92
N LYS A 6 24.35 -7.90 -0.83
CA LYS A 6 23.38 -7.43 0.17
C LYS A 6 21.93 -7.55 -0.30
N PHE A 7 21.70 -7.80 -1.59
CA PHE A 7 20.37 -7.84 -2.17
C PHE A 7 19.75 -9.23 -2.04
N GLY A 8 18.44 -9.26 -1.75
CA GLY A 8 17.65 -10.48 -1.83
C GLY A 8 17.44 -10.92 -3.27
N ALA A 9 16.91 -12.13 -3.46
CA ALA A 9 16.57 -12.64 -4.80
C ALA A 9 15.53 -11.75 -5.50
N GLU A 10 14.55 -11.25 -4.75
CA GLU A 10 13.47 -10.38 -5.26
C GLU A 10 13.99 -9.00 -5.69
N ASP A 11 14.93 -8.42 -4.92
CA ASP A 11 15.56 -7.15 -5.26
C ASP A 11 16.36 -7.26 -6.56
N LEU A 12 17.10 -8.36 -6.72
CA LEU A 12 17.87 -8.62 -7.93
C LEU A 12 16.96 -8.85 -9.15
N ASP A 13 15.87 -9.58 -8.97
CA ASP A 13 14.89 -9.81 -10.04
C ASP A 13 14.23 -8.50 -10.49
N TYR A 14 13.86 -7.63 -9.55
CA TYR A 14 13.34 -6.30 -9.86
C TYR A 14 14.36 -5.44 -10.62
N LEU A 15 15.61 -5.39 -10.15
CA LEU A 15 16.67 -4.61 -10.79
C LEU A 15 17.04 -5.17 -12.17
N LEU A 16 16.92 -6.48 -12.42
CA LEU A 16 17.16 -7.10 -13.72
C LEU A 16 16.13 -6.69 -14.78
N HIS A 17 14.88 -6.48 -14.36
CA HIS A 17 13.78 -6.10 -15.25
C HIS A 17 13.61 -4.58 -15.40
N HIS A 18 14.34 -3.78 -14.63
CA HIS A 18 14.29 -2.33 -14.67
C HIS A 18 15.32 -1.76 -15.65
N ASP A 19 14.92 -0.85 -16.55
CA ASP A 19 15.80 -0.27 -17.59
C ASP A 19 17.04 0.45 -17.03
N GLU A 20 16.93 0.93 -15.79
CA GLU A 20 18.02 1.59 -15.04
C GLU A 20 18.72 0.72 -14.00
N GLY A 21 18.29 -0.52 -13.81
CA GLY A 21 18.83 -1.39 -12.77
C GLY A 21 20.19 -2.01 -13.13
N LEU A 22 20.94 -2.36 -12.08
CA LEU A 22 22.28 -2.98 -12.13
C LEU A 22 23.35 -2.13 -12.82
N LYS A 23 23.09 -0.84 -13.07
CA LYS A 23 24.06 0.09 -13.65
C LYS A 23 25.06 0.57 -12.61
N CYS A 24 24.57 0.99 -11.45
CA CYS A 24 25.40 1.40 -10.32
C CYS A 24 24.62 1.33 -9.01
N TRP A 25 25.35 1.16 -7.91
CA TRP A 25 24.75 1.00 -6.59
C TRP A 25 23.85 2.18 -6.20
N GLN A 26 24.18 3.41 -6.59
CA GLN A 26 23.39 4.59 -6.25
C GLN A 26 21.99 4.53 -6.88
N THR A 27 21.92 4.17 -8.16
CA THR A 27 20.66 4.02 -8.87
C THR A 27 19.88 2.83 -8.34
N ASP A 28 20.54 1.69 -8.13
CA ASP A 28 19.89 0.48 -7.63
C ASP A 28 19.24 0.71 -6.25
N TYR A 29 19.94 1.37 -5.33
CA TYR A 29 19.38 1.72 -4.02
C TYR A 29 18.27 2.78 -4.09
N ARG A 30 18.26 3.64 -5.12
CA ARG A 30 17.15 4.58 -5.34
C ARG A 30 15.91 3.82 -5.80
N LEU A 31 16.05 2.97 -6.81
CA LEU A 31 14.95 2.19 -7.39
C LEU A 31 14.29 1.27 -6.35
N LEU A 32 15.09 0.57 -5.55
CA LEU A 32 14.56 -0.29 -4.49
C LEU A 32 13.77 0.50 -3.43
N ARG A 33 14.22 1.72 -3.11
CA ARG A 33 13.54 2.59 -2.15
C ARG A 33 12.22 3.12 -2.71
N GLU A 34 12.21 3.55 -3.97
CA GLU A 34 11.00 3.98 -4.67
C GLU A 34 9.96 2.85 -4.70
N ARG A 35 10.38 1.62 -5.00
CA ARG A 35 9.53 0.43 -4.92
C ARG A 35 8.91 0.25 -3.53
N ASP A 36 9.72 0.33 -2.48
CA ASP A 36 9.24 0.15 -1.10
C ASP A 36 8.25 1.27 -0.70
N GLU A 37 8.50 2.52 -1.11
CA GLU A 37 7.59 3.65 -0.90
C GLU A 37 6.25 3.45 -1.63
N GLU A 38 6.26 2.89 -2.84
CA GLU A 38 5.05 2.52 -3.58
C GLU A 38 4.26 1.42 -2.87
N TYR A 39 4.93 0.39 -2.35
CA TYR A 39 4.28 -0.66 -1.55
C TYR A 39 3.65 -0.11 -0.27
N ASP A 40 4.36 0.75 0.47
CA ASP A 40 3.84 1.39 1.67
C ASP A 40 2.62 2.26 1.36
N THR A 41 2.68 3.00 0.25
CA THR A 41 1.57 3.83 -0.23
C THR A 41 0.36 2.98 -0.58
N LEU A 42 0.54 1.89 -1.32
CA LEU A 42 -0.52 0.94 -1.69
C LEU A 42 -1.12 0.24 -0.46
N MET A 43 -0.30 -0.16 0.50
CA MET A 43 -0.74 -0.75 1.76
C MET A 43 -1.58 0.23 2.58
N TRP A 44 -1.16 1.50 2.64
CA TRP A 44 -1.90 2.54 3.33
C TRP A 44 -3.24 2.85 2.64
N LEU A 45 -3.25 2.99 1.31
CA LEU A 45 -4.47 3.18 0.52
C LEU A 45 -5.43 1.99 0.62
N GLY A 46 -4.91 0.76 0.55
CA GLY A 46 -5.69 -0.46 0.71
C GLY A 46 -6.33 -0.54 2.10
N GLY A 47 -5.56 -0.26 3.15
CA GLY A 47 -6.08 -0.17 4.52
C GLY A 47 -7.12 0.94 4.70
N MET A 48 -6.99 2.07 3.99
CA MET A 48 -7.95 3.16 4.03
C MET A 48 -9.26 2.83 3.29
N ILE A 49 -9.19 2.07 2.19
CA ILE A 49 -10.35 1.53 1.48
C ILE A 49 -11.09 0.53 2.37
N ASP A 50 -10.36 -0.37 3.05
CA ASP A 50 -10.94 -1.34 3.97
C ASP A 50 -11.61 -0.66 5.17
N PHE A 51 -10.98 0.37 5.74
CA PHE A 51 -11.58 1.16 6.82
C PHE A 51 -12.88 1.88 6.36
N LYS A 52 -12.87 2.48 5.17
CA LYS A 52 -14.07 3.13 4.61
C LYS A 52 -15.21 2.13 4.41
N ASN A 53 -14.91 0.94 3.89
CA ASN A 53 -15.90 -0.12 3.71
C ASN A 53 -16.46 -0.63 5.05
N LEU A 54 -15.63 -0.74 6.09
CA LEU A 54 -16.06 -1.10 7.44
C LEU A 54 -16.99 -0.03 8.05
N CYS A 55 -16.66 1.25 7.91
CA CYS A 55 -17.53 2.34 8.39
C CYS A 55 -18.85 2.47 7.63
N GLU A 56 -18.91 2.09 6.35
CA GLU A 56 -20.16 2.10 5.58
C GLU A 56 -21.09 0.93 5.92
N LEU A 57 -20.54 -0.21 6.34
CA LEU A 57 -21.30 -1.38 6.84
C LEU A 57 -21.94 -1.12 8.21
N ASP A 58 -21.34 -0.25 9.03
CA ASP A 58 -21.81 0.04 10.39
C ASP A 58 -22.82 1.19 10.46
N LYS A 59 -23.37 1.65 9.32
CA LYS A 59 -24.48 2.60 9.32
C LYS A 59 -25.71 1.91 9.88
N PRO A 60 -26.20 2.25 11.08
CA PRO A 60 -27.41 1.65 11.61
C PRO A 60 -28.55 1.99 10.65
N LYS A 61 -29.29 0.97 10.20
CA LYS A 61 -30.58 1.14 9.53
C LYS A 61 -31.39 2.12 10.38
N GLN A 62 -31.57 3.35 9.89
CA GLN A 62 -32.41 4.35 10.55
C GLN A 62 -33.80 3.75 10.68
N LEU A 63 -34.13 3.27 11.88
CA LEU A 63 -35.48 2.85 12.20
C LEU A 63 -36.37 4.10 12.08
N PRO A 64 -37.49 4.03 11.33
CA PRO A 64 -38.34 5.18 11.13
C PRO A 64 -38.84 5.70 12.49
N ARG A 65 -38.62 7.00 12.74
CA ARG A 65 -39.07 7.72 13.95
C ARG A 65 -40.52 7.33 14.26
N GLN A 66 -40.73 6.68 15.39
CA GLN A 66 -42.07 6.52 15.96
C GLN A 66 -42.61 7.93 16.26
N ARG A 67 -43.72 8.28 15.63
CA ARG A 67 -44.46 9.51 15.94
C ARG A 67 -45.03 9.37 17.35
N PRO A 68 -44.94 10.40 18.21
CA PRO A 68 -45.61 10.35 19.50
C PRO A 68 -47.13 10.33 19.27
N LEU A 69 -47.77 9.26 19.73
CA LEU A 69 -49.22 9.13 19.85
C LEU A 69 -49.61 9.72 21.20
N PHE A 70 -49.80 11.03 21.31
CA PHE A 70 -50.71 11.58 22.32
C PHE A 70 -51.35 12.88 21.81
N THR A 71 -52.68 12.83 21.74
CA THR A 71 -53.64 13.94 21.66
C THR A 71 -53.89 14.54 23.02
#